data_AF-A0A7C5DJR3-F1
#
_entry.id   AF-A0A7C5DJR3-F1
#
_cell.length_a   1.000
_cell.length_b   1.000
_cell.length_c   1.000
_cell.angle_alpha   90.00
_cell.angle_beta   90.00
_cell.angle_gamma   90.00
#
_symmetry.space_group_name_H-M   'P 1'
#
loop_
_entity.id
_entity.type
_entity.pdbx_description
1 polymer ?
#
loop_
_entity_poly.entity_id
_entity_poly.type
_entity_poly.pdbx_seq_one_letter_code
_entity_poly.pdbx_strand_id
1 'polypeptide(L)'
;MIPKLENPPIIDGKISENEWQNAVKWDNFLQISPGDNSQPSEKTEVYLAYDFQNIYCLAKCYYENPQRIRNFHCSRDKIYTTDRVFFFFDTFLSNDKAYYIGCNANGEQADGIVLSDIDPSIDLYYLSHGSITDFGYILEMALPLESIKYKSGKNVSWGGFIKRHIPDGPEEITSFPVRRGGGNFFDNYGIFKFEELPTNQNLKIIPSAIGTYSEGKISFADSLGNYQDILNFEKDFETELNIFYEPNSNLTMTVTFNPDFNIIEADGLNVEVNLRYPIYYPEKRPFFIEETNPFQTDINIFHTRQIVVPKYGAKFSGSFGKTSVFALG
;
A
#
# COMPACT_ATOMS: atom_id res chain seq x y z
N MET A 1 -18.92 11.65 -11.75
CA MET A 1 -18.76 10.20 -11.99
C MET A 1 -17.43 10.05 -12.69
N ILE A 2 -16.59 9.13 -12.26
CA ILE A 2 -15.33 8.82 -12.94
C ILE A 2 -15.68 7.77 -14.01
N PRO A 3 -15.45 8.06 -15.29
CA PRO A 3 -15.86 7.20 -16.39
C PRO A 3 -14.88 6.07 -16.62
N LYS A 4 -15.41 4.90 -17.00
CA LYS A 4 -14.61 3.77 -17.45
C LYS A 4 -14.19 3.97 -18.90
N LEU A 5 -12.91 3.74 -19.22
CA LEU A 5 -12.41 3.77 -20.59
C LEU A 5 -12.36 2.36 -21.18
N GLU A 6 -12.67 2.25 -22.48
CA GLU A 6 -12.46 1.03 -23.27
C GLU A 6 -11.03 0.95 -23.81
N ASN A 7 -10.46 2.11 -24.14
CA ASN A 7 -9.09 2.25 -24.61
C ASN A 7 -8.32 3.08 -23.57
N PRO A 8 -7.40 2.46 -22.80
CA PRO A 8 -6.64 3.17 -21.79
C PRO A 8 -5.64 4.15 -22.43
N PRO A 9 -5.36 5.31 -21.79
CA PRO A 9 -4.35 6.24 -22.25
C PRO A 9 -2.94 5.65 -22.06
N ILE A 10 -2.00 6.09 -22.90
CA ILE A 10 -0.59 5.75 -22.78
C ILE A 10 0.08 6.84 -21.94
N ILE A 11 0.81 6.44 -20.90
CA ILE A 11 1.50 7.38 -20.01
C ILE A 11 2.86 7.74 -20.62
N ASP A 12 2.85 8.69 -21.58
CA ASP A 12 4.05 9.10 -22.34
C ASP A 12 4.29 10.62 -22.35
N GLY A 13 3.45 11.39 -21.66
CA GLY A 13 3.55 12.85 -21.58
C GLY A 13 2.96 13.59 -22.76
N LYS A 14 2.32 12.89 -23.70
CA LYS A 14 1.73 13.47 -24.91
C LYS A 14 0.25 13.13 -24.98
N ILE A 15 -0.55 14.16 -25.17
CA ILE A 15 -2.00 13.99 -25.26
C ILE A 15 -2.34 13.75 -26.73
N SER A 16 -2.63 12.49 -27.07
CA SER A 16 -3.10 12.12 -28.40
C SER A 16 -4.54 12.55 -28.62
N GLU A 17 -4.94 12.67 -29.89
CA GLU A 17 -6.32 13.00 -30.24
C GLU A 17 -7.28 11.95 -29.66
N ASN A 18 -8.35 12.40 -29.03
CA ASN A 18 -9.42 11.56 -28.44
C ASN A 18 -9.02 10.67 -27.25
N GLU A 19 -7.75 10.64 -26.84
CA GLU A 19 -7.26 9.77 -25.77
C GLU A 19 -7.96 10.02 -24.42
N TRP A 20 -8.12 11.30 -24.07
CA TRP A 20 -8.75 11.72 -22.82
C TRP A 20 -10.18 12.26 -23.01
N GLN A 21 -10.79 12.07 -24.19
CA GLN A 21 -12.09 12.71 -24.52
C GLN A 21 -13.24 12.25 -23.62
N ASN A 22 -13.19 11.00 -23.17
CA ASN A 22 -14.22 10.37 -22.35
C ASN A 22 -13.92 10.49 -20.86
N ALA A 23 -12.78 11.07 -20.47
CA ALA A 23 -12.42 11.28 -19.08
C ALA A 23 -13.26 12.41 -18.46
N VAL A 24 -13.47 12.37 -17.14
CA VAL A 24 -14.09 13.51 -16.46
C VAL A 24 -13.07 14.64 -16.35
N LYS A 25 -13.44 15.83 -16.84
CA LYS A 25 -12.63 17.03 -16.72
C LYS A 25 -12.98 17.80 -15.44
N TRP A 26 -11.96 18.26 -14.73
CA TRP A 26 -12.04 19.18 -13.60
C TRP A 26 -11.16 20.39 -13.86
N ASP A 27 -11.75 21.58 -13.99
CA ASP A 27 -11.01 22.83 -14.28
C ASP A 27 -11.34 23.98 -13.32
N ASN A 28 -12.17 23.72 -12.32
CA ASN A 28 -12.48 24.69 -11.27
C ASN A 28 -11.59 24.43 -10.04
N PHE A 29 -10.42 25.06 -10.03
CA PHE A 29 -9.49 25.06 -8.90
C PHE A 29 -9.62 26.35 -8.09
N LEU A 30 -9.38 26.25 -6.79
CA LEU A 30 -9.43 27.36 -5.84
C LEU A 30 -8.07 27.51 -5.17
N GLN A 31 -7.58 28.74 -5.07
CA GLN A 31 -6.41 29.07 -4.26
C GLN A 31 -6.76 29.05 -2.78
N ILE A 32 -6.03 28.25 -2.01
CA ILE A 32 -6.21 28.09 -0.56
C ILE A 32 -5.03 28.67 0.25
N SER A 33 -3.95 29.03 -0.43
CA SER A 33 -2.82 29.76 0.14
C SER A 33 -2.12 30.53 -0.98
N PRO A 34 -1.80 31.84 -0.82
CA PRO A 34 -2.11 32.68 0.34
C PRO A 34 -3.57 33.15 0.42
N GLY A 35 -4.35 32.96 -0.64
CA GLY A 35 -5.78 33.31 -0.70
C GLY A 35 -6.69 32.42 0.17
N ASP A 36 -7.98 32.71 0.16
CA ASP A 36 -9.01 31.96 0.88
C ASP A 36 -10.11 31.54 -0.09
N ASN A 37 -9.91 30.38 -0.71
CA ASN A 37 -10.79 29.84 -1.74
C ASN A 37 -11.04 30.82 -2.90
N SER A 38 -10.00 31.57 -3.28
CA SER A 38 -10.04 32.58 -4.34
C SER A 38 -9.61 32.01 -5.70
N GLN A 39 -9.66 32.83 -6.74
CA GLN A 39 -9.18 32.43 -8.06
C GLN A 39 -7.66 32.17 -8.03
N PRO A 40 -7.17 31.06 -8.61
CA PRO A 40 -5.74 30.76 -8.67
C PRO A 40 -5.00 31.63 -9.69
N SER A 41 -3.69 31.83 -9.50
CA SER A 41 -2.88 32.60 -10.45
C SER A 41 -2.67 31.87 -11.77
N GLU A 42 -2.52 30.55 -11.70
CA GLU A 42 -2.26 29.70 -12.86
C GLU A 42 -3.40 28.69 -13.07
N LYS A 43 -3.92 28.65 -14.30
CA LYS A 43 -5.00 27.73 -14.67
C LYS A 43 -4.51 26.28 -14.56
N THR A 44 -5.37 25.40 -14.06
CA THR A 44 -5.10 23.95 -14.01
C THR A 44 -6.34 23.19 -14.48
N GLU A 45 -6.14 22.22 -15.35
CA GLU A 45 -7.18 21.28 -15.77
C GLU A 45 -6.74 19.86 -15.46
N VAL A 46 -7.62 19.07 -14.88
CA VAL A 46 -7.35 17.67 -14.54
C VAL A 46 -8.37 16.78 -15.21
N TYR A 47 -7.93 15.61 -15.65
CA TYR A 47 -8.77 14.58 -16.23
C TYR A 47 -8.61 13.31 -15.40
N LEU A 48 -9.73 12.71 -15.03
CA LEU A 48 -9.76 11.44 -14.30
C LEU A 48 -10.56 10.42 -15.09
N ALA A 49 -10.04 9.21 -15.15
CA ALA A 49 -10.74 8.07 -15.73
C ALA A 49 -10.23 6.78 -15.09
N TYR A 50 -10.83 5.65 -15.43
CA TYR A 50 -10.36 4.36 -14.96
C TYR A 50 -10.64 3.23 -15.96
N ASP A 51 -9.99 2.10 -15.78
CA ASP A 51 -10.42 0.81 -16.34
C ASP A 51 -10.40 -0.26 -15.24
N PHE A 52 -10.42 -1.54 -15.59
CA PHE A 52 -10.37 -2.62 -14.60
C PHE A 52 -8.96 -2.94 -14.11
N GLN A 53 -7.96 -2.18 -14.52
CA GLN A 53 -6.58 -2.34 -14.12
C GLN A 53 -6.07 -1.12 -13.37
N ASN A 54 -6.40 0.09 -13.81
CA ASN A 54 -5.79 1.33 -13.34
C ASN A 54 -6.82 2.46 -13.12
N ILE A 55 -6.45 3.38 -12.22
CA ILE A 55 -6.94 4.76 -12.22
C ILE A 55 -5.99 5.61 -13.05
N TYR A 56 -6.54 6.42 -13.95
CA TYR A 56 -5.78 7.31 -14.83
C TYR A 56 -5.98 8.77 -14.43
N CYS A 57 -4.87 9.49 -14.31
CA CYS A 57 -4.84 10.89 -13.92
C CYS A 57 -4.03 11.69 -14.94
N LEU A 58 -4.62 12.73 -15.52
CA LEU A 58 -3.93 13.73 -16.34
C LEU A 58 -4.06 15.10 -15.70
N ALA A 59 -3.00 15.88 -15.67
CA ALA A 59 -3.03 17.30 -15.31
C ALA A 59 -2.40 18.13 -16.43
N LYS A 60 -3.12 19.17 -16.87
CA LYS A 60 -2.60 20.26 -17.70
C LYS A 60 -2.44 21.48 -16.80
N CYS A 61 -1.19 21.85 -16.58
CA CYS A 61 -0.81 22.93 -15.69
C CYS A 61 -0.31 24.09 -16.53
N TYR A 62 -1.12 25.13 -16.65
CA TYR A 62 -0.81 26.29 -17.47
C TYR A 62 0.11 27.24 -16.70
N TYR A 63 0.90 28.00 -17.45
CA TYR A 63 1.71 29.11 -16.97
C TYR A 63 1.57 30.28 -17.93
N GLU A 64 1.31 31.49 -17.42
CA GLU A 64 1.41 32.70 -18.25
C GLU A 64 2.82 32.88 -18.83
N ASN A 65 3.84 32.50 -18.04
CA ASN A 65 5.23 32.45 -18.48
C ASN A 65 5.85 31.09 -18.11
N PRO A 66 5.99 30.15 -19.08
CA PRO A 66 6.58 28.83 -18.85
C PRO A 66 8.01 28.84 -18.29
N GLN A 67 8.76 29.95 -18.40
CA GLN A 67 10.10 30.07 -17.80
C GLN A 67 10.08 30.13 -16.26
N ARG A 68 8.90 30.33 -15.65
CA ARG A 68 8.70 30.33 -14.19
C ARG A 68 8.45 28.93 -13.63
N ILE A 69 8.28 27.92 -14.49
CA ILE A 69 8.10 26.54 -14.04
C ILE A 69 9.36 26.10 -13.28
N ARG A 70 9.18 25.72 -12.02
CA ARG A 70 10.26 25.21 -11.18
C ARG A 70 10.32 23.70 -11.28
N ASN A 71 11.17 23.19 -12.19
CA ASN A 71 11.27 21.77 -12.55
C ASN A 71 12.69 21.19 -12.37
N PHE A 72 13.32 21.39 -11.22
CA PHE A 72 14.60 20.74 -10.95
C PHE A 72 14.44 19.22 -10.79
N HIS A 73 15.41 18.45 -11.27
CA HIS A 73 15.43 17.01 -11.04
C HIS A 73 15.64 16.68 -9.57
N CYS A 74 14.92 15.67 -9.09
CA CYS A 74 15.02 15.18 -7.72
C CYS A 74 14.66 13.69 -7.62
N SER A 75 15.06 13.08 -6.51
CA SER A 75 14.67 11.71 -6.18
C SER A 75 13.18 11.63 -5.85
N ARG A 76 12.63 10.41 -5.96
CA ARG A 76 11.30 10.08 -5.42
C ARG A 76 11.14 10.60 -3.99
N ASP A 77 9.95 11.12 -3.68
CA ASP A 77 9.59 11.72 -2.39
C ASP A 77 10.41 12.97 -2.00
N LYS A 78 11.12 13.59 -2.95
CA LYS A 78 11.85 14.85 -2.75
C LYS A 78 11.38 15.99 -3.66
N ILE A 79 10.19 15.84 -4.25
CA ILE A 79 9.58 16.82 -5.18
C ILE A 79 9.06 18.10 -4.51
N TYR A 80 9.21 18.28 -3.20
CA TYR A 80 8.55 19.37 -2.45
C TYR A 80 9.04 20.78 -2.77
N THR A 81 10.16 20.92 -3.49
CA THR A 81 10.70 22.22 -3.92
C THR A 81 10.33 22.57 -5.36
N THR A 82 9.64 21.69 -6.08
CA THR A 82 9.21 21.88 -7.48
C THR A 82 7.70 22.09 -7.56
N ASP A 83 7.23 22.54 -8.73
CA ASP A 83 5.80 22.49 -9.05
C ASP A 83 5.37 21.03 -9.17
N ARG A 84 4.23 20.69 -8.56
CA ARG A 84 3.74 19.31 -8.42
C ARG A 84 2.25 19.24 -8.23
N VAL A 85 1.67 18.12 -8.67
CA VAL A 85 0.25 17.81 -8.48
C VAL A 85 0.12 16.49 -7.72
N PHE A 86 -0.75 16.49 -6.71
CA PHE A 86 -1.12 15.32 -5.93
C PHE A 86 -2.59 14.99 -6.11
N PHE A 87 -2.87 13.70 -6.20
CA PHE A 87 -4.18 13.09 -6.22
C PHE A 87 -4.33 12.25 -4.97
N PHE A 88 -5.42 12.44 -4.26
CA PHE A 88 -5.71 11.75 -3.02
C PHE A 88 -6.98 10.92 -3.16
N PHE A 89 -6.97 9.72 -2.57
CA PHE A 89 -8.06 8.75 -2.67
C PHE A 89 -8.35 8.11 -1.31
N ASP A 90 -9.49 8.44 -0.70
CA ASP A 90 -10.09 7.64 0.36
C ASP A 90 -10.92 6.52 -0.30
N THR A 91 -10.28 5.37 -0.49
CA THR A 91 -10.81 4.25 -1.28
C THR A 91 -11.92 3.45 -0.59
N PHE A 92 -12.20 3.73 0.68
CA PHE A 92 -13.26 3.10 1.45
C PHE A 92 -14.33 4.08 1.92
N LEU A 93 -14.10 5.39 1.74
CA LEU A 93 -14.93 6.48 2.25
C LEU A 93 -15.05 6.40 3.78
N SER A 94 -13.94 6.09 4.47
CA SER A 94 -13.88 5.86 5.90
C SER A 94 -13.55 7.11 6.72
N ASN A 95 -13.08 8.19 6.09
CA ASN A 95 -12.70 9.46 6.73
C ASN A 95 -11.52 9.37 7.71
N ASP A 96 -10.68 8.34 7.60
CA ASP A 96 -9.52 8.12 8.48
C ASP A 96 -8.24 7.75 7.73
N LYS A 97 -8.35 7.32 6.47
CA LYS A 97 -7.24 6.91 5.63
C LYS A 97 -7.46 7.32 4.17
N ALA A 98 -6.45 7.93 3.55
CA ALA A 98 -6.43 8.15 2.10
C ALA A 98 -5.04 7.87 1.53
N TYR A 99 -4.96 7.28 0.35
CA TYR A 99 -3.70 7.23 -0.40
C TYR A 99 -3.47 8.56 -1.11
N TYR A 100 -2.22 8.95 -1.29
CA TYR A 100 -1.88 9.99 -2.27
C TYR A 100 -0.80 9.52 -3.22
N ILE A 101 -0.92 9.96 -4.46
CA ILE A 101 0.13 9.86 -5.48
C ILE A 101 0.32 11.23 -6.10
N GLY A 102 1.50 11.50 -6.62
CA GLY A 102 1.76 12.74 -7.32
C GLY A 102 3.06 12.71 -8.07
N CYS A 103 3.24 13.70 -8.93
CA CYS A 103 4.51 13.93 -9.57
C CYS A 103 4.75 15.41 -9.84
N ASN A 104 6.02 15.75 -10.08
CA ASN A 104 6.41 17.08 -10.56
C ASN A 104 6.43 17.14 -12.09
N ALA A 105 6.69 18.33 -12.65
CA ALA A 105 6.75 18.57 -14.09
C ALA A 105 7.73 17.65 -14.88
N ASN A 106 8.67 16.98 -14.21
CA ASN A 106 9.59 16.01 -14.82
C ASN A 106 9.10 14.56 -14.70
N GLY A 107 7.93 14.32 -14.11
CA GLY A 107 7.37 12.99 -13.86
C GLY A 107 7.96 12.30 -12.63
N GLU A 108 8.76 12.98 -11.81
CA GLU A 108 9.35 12.41 -10.59
C GLU A 108 8.27 12.26 -9.53
N GLN A 109 8.24 11.10 -8.88
CA GLN A 109 7.11 10.60 -8.10
C GLN A 109 7.18 11.01 -6.62
N ALA A 110 6.02 11.13 -5.98
CA ALA A 110 5.88 11.07 -4.53
C ALA A 110 4.54 10.49 -4.12
N ASP A 111 4.53 9.70 -3.05
CA ASP A 111 3.35 8.99 -2.60
C ASP A 111 3.37 8.75 -1.08
N GLY A 112 2.27 8.20 -0.58
CA GLY A 112 2.08 7.95 0.83
C GLY A 112 0.63 7.76 1.22
N ILE A 113 0.41 7.80 2.53
CA ILE A 113 -0.91 7.73 3.16
C ILE A 113 -1.16 9.00 3.96
N VAL A 114 -2.39 9.48 3.94
CA VAL A 114 -2.90 10.46 4.91
C VAL A 114 -3.68 9.70 5.98
N LEU A 115 -3.25 9.84 7.23
CA LEU A 115 -3.97 9.39 8.43
C LEU A 115 -4.33 10.63 9.25
N SER A 116 -3.89 10.72 10.51
CA SER A 116 -3.88 11.99 11.26
C SER A 116 -2.90 13.00 10.66
N ASP A 117 -1.75 12.50 10.19
CA ASP A 117 -0.71 13.25 9.49
C ASP A 117 -0.36 12.54 8.17
N ILE A 118 0.51 13.17 7.36
CA ILE A 118 1.08 12.57 6.16
C ILE A 118 2.13 11.53 6.58
N ASP A 119 1.95 10.30 6.10
CA ASP A 119 2.88 9.19 6.25
C ASP A 119 3.44 8.77 4.87
N PRO A 120 4.67 9.19 4.53
CA PRO A 120 5.32 8.86 3.26
C PRO A 120 6.09 7.54 3.31
N SER A 121 5.79 6.62 4.24
CA SER A 121 6.56 5.39 4.42
C SER A 121 6.24 4.27 3.43
N ILE A 122 5.12 4.37 2.71
CA ILE A 122 4.75 3.40 1.68
C ILE A 122 5.36 3.77 0.34
N ASP A 123 5.67 2.75 -0.46
CA ASP A 123 6.10 2.90 -1.85
C ASP A 123 5.06 2.24 -2.78
N LEU A 124 4.14 3.03 -3.31
CA LEU A 124 3.14 2.57 -4.28
C LEU A 124 3.76 2.35 -5.66
N TYR A 125 3.36 1.29 -6.34
CA TYR A 125 3.69 1.13 -7.75
C TYR A 125 2.70 1.93 -8.61
N TYR A 126 3.19 2.85 -9.43
CA TYR A 126 2.41 3.57 -10.44
C TYR A 126 3.32 4.12 -11.53
N LEU A 127 2.76 4.34 -12.73
CA LEU A 127 3.47 5.00 -13.82
C LEU A 127 3.24 6.50 -13.74
N SER A 128 4.25 7.29 -14.06
CA SER A 128 4.14 8.75 -14.22
C SER A 128 5.00 9.24 -15.37
N HIS A 129 4.53 10.28 -16.06
CA HIS A 129 5.30 11.02 -17.04
C HIS A 129 4.99 12.51 -16.94
N GLY A 130 6.03 13.34 -16.97
CA GLY A 130 5.90 14.80 -17.02
C GLY A 130 6.52 15.35 -18.29
N SER A 131 5.88 16.34 -18.91
CA SER A 131 6.36 16.96 -20.13
C SER A 131 6.14 18.47 -20.12
N ILE A 132 7.22 19.23 -20.29
CA ILE A 132 7.15 20.67 -20.49
C ILE A 132 6.59 20.96 -21.89
N THR A 133 5.71 21.95 -21.98
CA THR A 133 5.04 22.37 -23.21
C THR A 133 5.08 23.88 -23.35
N ASP A 134 4.66 24.39 -24.51
CA ASP A 134 4.64 25.84 -24.78
C ASP A 134 3.67 26.61 -23.88
N PHE A 135 2.68 25.94 -23.28
CA PHE A 135 1.68 26.57 -22.39
C PHE A 135 1.96 26.37 -20.90
N GLY A 136 2.96 25.56 -20.53
CA GLY A 136 3.13 25.07 -19.17
C GLY A 136 3.69 23.67 -19.13
N TYR A 137 3.00 22.73 -18.47
CA TYR A 137 3.39 21.33 -18.47
C TYR A 137 2.19 20.38 -18.38
N ILE A 138 2.44 19.13 -18.75
CA ILE A 138 1.50 18.02 -18.68
C ILE A 138 2.05 16.97 -17.71
N LEU A 139 1.17 16.38 -16.91
CA LEU A 139 1.46 15.19 -16.11
C LEU A 139 0.47 14.09 -16.46
N GLU A 140 0.96 12.88 -16.66
CA GLU A 140 0.15 11.68 -16.81
C GLU A 140 0.55 10.67 -15.75
N MET A 141 -0.42 10.01 -15.13
CA MET A 141 -0.20 8.93 -14.17
C MET A 141 -1.21 7.80 -14.40
N ALA A 142 -0.74 6.57 -14.22
CA ALA A 142 -1.58 5.37 -14.12
C ALA A 142 -1.27 4.66 -12.81
N LEU A 143 -2.27 4.59 -11.92
CA LEU A 143 -2.21 3.88 -10.65
C LEU A 143 -2.91 2.53 -10.79
N PRO A 144 -2.17 1.42 -10.83
CA PRO A 144 -2.76 0.09 -10.79
C PRO A 144 -3.61 -0.09 -9.53
N LEU A 145 -4.83 -0.59 -9.71
CA LEU A 145 -5.75 -0.90 -8.62
C LEU A 145 -5.16 -1.95 -7.67
N GLU A 146 -4.28 -2.83 -8.17
CA GLU A 146 -3.56 -3.81 -7.36
C GLU A 146 -2.56 -3.18 -6.37
N SER A 147 -2.12 -1.95 -6.61
CA SER A 147 -1.17 -1.25 -5.74
C SER A 147 -1.83 -0.69 -4.48
N ILE A 148 -3.17 -0.68 -4.41
CA ILE A 148 -3.93 -0.11 -3.28
C ILE A 148 -5.02 -1.07 -2.81
N LYS A 149 -5.37 -1.02 -1.53
CA LYS A 149 -6.62 -1.63 -1.03
C LYS A 149 -7.78 -0.69 -1.32
N TYR A 150 -8.89 -1.21 -1.84
CA TYR A 150 -10.05 -0.40 -2.21
C TYR A 150 -11.39 -1.13 -2.11
N LYS A 151 -12.47 -0.35 -1.97
CA LYS A 151 -13.84 -0.87 -2.06
C LYS A 151 -14.19 -1.24 -3.50
N SER A 152 -14.52 -2.51 -3.75
CA SER A 152 -14.91 -3.01 -5.08
C SER A 152 -16.42 -3.20 -5.23
N GLY A 153 -16.88 -3.51 -6.44
CA GLY A 153 -18.27 -3.84 -6.76
C GLY A 153 -18.97 -2.76 -7.59
N LYS A 154 -20.30 -2.83 -7.65
CA LYS A 154 -21.12 -1.88 -8.42
C LYS A 154 -21.46 -0.63 -7.60
N ASN A 155 -21.51 0.51 -8.28
CA ASN A 155 -21.87 1.82 -7.73
C ASN A 155 -21.03 2.21 -6.50
N VAL A 156 -19.71 2.06 -6.63
CA VAL A 156 -18.77 2.39 -5.56
C VAL A 156 -18.52 3.89 -5.50
N SER A 157 -18.30 4.40 -4.29
CA SER A 157 -17.89 5.78 -4.04
C SER A 157 -16.61 5.80 -3.23
N TRP A 158 -15.64 6.61 -3.66
CA TRP A 158 -14.43 6.97 -2.94
C TRP A 158 -14.47 8.46 -2.58
N GLY A 159 -13.74 8.84 -1.54
CA GLY A 159 -13.40 10.24 -1.30
C GLY A 159 -12.21 10.62 -2.16
N GLY A 160 -12.21 11.83 -2.70
CA GLY A 160 -11.14 12.24 -3.60
C GLY A 160 -10.93 13.74 -3.64
N PHE A 161 -9.66 14.14 -3.74
CA PHE A 161 -9.28 15.55 -3.76
C PHE A 161 -7.92 15.72 -4.42
N ILE A 162 -7.75 16.85 -5.10
CA ILE A 162 -6.59 17.11 -5.94
C ILE A 162 -5.96 18.41 -5.44
N LYS A 163 -4.64 18.43 -5.32
CA LYS A 163 -3.87 19.59 -4.87
C LYS A 163 -2.70 19.84 -5.80
N ARG A 164 -2.49 21.09 -6.20
CA ARG A 164 -1.27 21.53 -6.89
C ARG A 164 -0.55 22.57 -6.02
N HIS A 165 0.78 22.49 -6.01
CA HIS A 165 1.63 23.46 -5.33
C HIS A 165 2.50 24.19 -6.36
N ILE A 166 2.37 25.51 -6.42
CA ILE A 166 3.05 26.40 -7.38
C ILE A 166 4.13 27.19 -6.63
N PRO A 167 5.40 26.76 -6.66
CA PRO A 167 6.46 27.32 -5.82
C PRO A 167 6.94 28.73 -6.22
N ASP A 168 6.58 29.20 -7.41
CA ASP A 168 6.94 30.53 -7.91
C ASP A 168 6.13 31.66 -7.21
N GLY A 169 4.94 31.34 -6.68
CA GLY A 169 4.07 32.23 -5.89
C GLY A 169 3.80 31.77 -4.46
N PRO A 170 4.64 30.89 -3.89
CA PRO A 170 4.26 29.80 -2.96
C PRO A 170 2.75 29.58 -2.80
N GLU A 171 2.10 29.25 -3.91
CA GLU A 171 0.65 29.12 -3.99
C GLU A 171 0.22 27.66 -3.87
N GLU A 172 -0.88 27.43 -3.16
CA GLU A 172 -1.54 26.13 -3.11
C GLU A 172 -2.95 26.24 -3.67
N ILE A 173 -3.30 25.33 -4.59
CA ILE A 173 -4.62 25.28 -5.22
C ILE A 173 -5.23 23.89 -5.09
N THR A 174 -6.55 23.82 -4.97
CA THR A 174 -7.29 22.57 -4.73
C THR A 174 -8.54 22.45 -5.59
N SER A 175 -8.97 21.22 -5.86
CA SER A 175 -10.20 20.95 -6.62
C SER A 175 -11.49 21.26 -5.86
N PHE A 176 -11.42 21.32 -4.52
CA PHE A 176 -12.54 21.60 -3.62
C PHE A 176 -12.14 22.66 -2.59
N PRO A 177 -13.10 23.43 -2.06
CA PRO A 177 -12.81 24.45 -1.08
C PRO A 177 -12.29 23.86 0.22
N VAL A 178 -11.33 24.53 0.86
CA VAL A 178 -10.75 24.14 2.14
C VAL A 178 -11.09 25.20 3.19
N ARG A 179 -11.56 24.76 4.36
CA ARG A 179 -11.85 25.68 5.47
C ARG A 179 -10.58 26.32 6.03
N ARG A 180 -10.59 27.65 6.13
CA ARG A 180 -9.50 28.42 6.71
C ARG A 180 -9.39 28.19 8.22
N GLY A 181 -8.17 27.99 8.73
CA GLY A 181 -7.90 27.76 10.14
C GLY A 181 -7.78 26.28 10.55
N GLY A 182 -7.86 25.36 9.59
CA GLY A 182 -7.66 23.93 9.82
C GLY A 182 -8.81 23.10 9.27
N GLY A 183 -8.45 22.04 8.56
CA GLY A 183 -9.32 20.98 8.10
C GLY A 183 -8.43 19.89 7.53
N ASN A 184 -8.61 18.65 7.97
CA ASN A 184 -7.86 17.54 7.40
C ASN A 184 -8.39 17.29 5.97
N PHE A 185 -7.65 16.54 5.16
CA PHE A 185 -8.09 16.03 3.87
C PHE A 185 -9.56 15.56 3.88
N PHE A 186 -9.94 14.83 4.95
CA PHE A 186 -11.24 14.19 5.12
C PHE A 186 -12.43 15.15 5.21
N ASP A 187 -12.22 16.42 5.58
CA ASP A 187 -13.30 17.40 5.71
C ASP A 187 -13.63 18.11 4.40
N ASN A 188 -12.75 18.02 3.40
CA ASN A 188 -12.75 18.91 2.24
C ASN A 188 -12.77 18.16 0.89
N TYR A 189 -12.84 16.83 0.89
CA TYR A 189 -12.83 16.05 -0.36
C TYR A 189 -14.22 15.97 -1.02
N GLY A 190 -14.25 15.66 -2.32
CA GLY A 190 -15.47 15.33 -3.06
C GLY A 190 -15.67 13.83 -3.28
N ILE A 191 -16.86 13.44 -3.74
CA ILE A 191 -17.21 12.03 -3.95
C ILE A 191 -16.91 11.60 -5.39
N PHE A 192 -15.96 10.70 -5.54
CA PHE A 192 -15.64 10.05 -6.81
C PHE A 192 -16.47 8.77 -6.93
N LYS A 193 -17.41 8.76 -7.89
CA LYS A 193 -18.33 7.64 -8.13
C LYS A 193 -17.87 6.80 -9.30
N PHE A 194 -17.80 5.50 -9.12
CA PHE A 194 -17.45 4.50 -10.13
C PHE A 194 -18.66 3.59 -10.38
N GLU A 195 -18.93 3.29 -11.64
CA GLU A 195 -20.05 2.41 -12.01
C GLU A 195 -19.80 0.97 -11.52
N GLU A 196 -18.59 0.48 -11.75
CA GLU A 196 -18.13 -0.83 -11.29
C GLU A 196 -16.63 -0.80 -11.12
N LEU A 197 -16.14 -1.27 -9.97
CA LEU A 197 -14.72 -1.53 -9.75
C LEU A 197 -14.52 -3.05 -9.60
N PRO A 198 -13.49 -3.62 -10.25
CA PRO A 198 -13.23 -5.05 -10.20
C PRO A 198 -12.90 -5.47 -8.77
N THR A 199 -13.21 -6.71 -8.41
CA THR A 199 -12.77 -7.26 -7.14
C THR A 199 -11.32 -7.71 -7.27
N ASN A 200 -10.42 -7.09 -6.50
CA ASN A 200 -9.05 -7.57 -6.40
C ASN A 200 -9.06 -8.88 -5.62
N GLN A 201 -8.68 -9.98 -6.27
CA GLN A 201 -8.59 -11.30 -5.67
C GLN A 201 -7.13 -11.72 -5.65
N ASN A 202 -6.55 -11.87 -4.45
CA ASN A 202 -5.18 -12.34 -4.31
C ASN A 202 -5.18 -13.78 -3.84
N LEU A 203 -4.47 -14.66 -4.54
CA LEU A 203 -4.16 -16.01 -4.10
C LEU A 203 -2.64 -16.22 -4.17
N LYS A 204 -2.00 -16.37 -3.02
CA LYS A 204 -0.57 -16.67 -2.90
C LYS A 204 -0.39 -18.06 -2.30
N ILE A 205 0.35 -18.91 -3.00
CA ILE A 205 0.66 -20.28 -2.56
C ILE A 205 2.17 -20.39 -2.43
N ILE A 206 2.66 -20.69 -1.23
CA ILE A 206 4.08 -20.77 -0.90
C ILE A 206 4.38 -22.21 -0.43
N PRO A 207 4.90 -23.08 -1.31
CA PRO A 207 5.41 -24.39 -0.92
C PRO A 207 6.86 -24.28 -0.41
N SER A 208 7.20 -25.03 0.63
CA SER A 208 8.56 -25.18 1.15
C SER A 208 8.84 -26.65 1.49
N ALA A 209 10.11 -27.06 1.35
CA ALA A 209 10.55 -28.40 1.72
C ALA A 209 11.99 -28.36 2.21
N ILE A 210 12.28 -29.09 3.28
CA ILE A 210 13.58 -29.19 3.92
C ILE A 210 13.93 -30.67 4.03
N GLY A 211 15.14 -31.04 3.62
CA GLY A 211 15.68 -32.37 3.82
C GLY A 211 16.95 -32.28 4.67
N THR A 212 16.99 -32.97 5.79
CA THR A 212 18.20 -33.09 6.62
C THR A 212 18.77 -34.49 6.50
N TYR A 213 20.10 -34.55 6.48
CA TYR A 213 20.86 -35.79 6.51
C TYR A 213 21.89 -35.65 7.62
N SER A 214 21.78 -36.49 8.65
CA SER A 214 22.73 -36.54 9.76
C SER A 214 23.40 -37.92 9.78
N GLU A 215 24.73 -37.89 9.88
CA GLU A 215 25.54 -39.10 10.04
C GLU A 215 26.16 -39.05 11.44
N GLY A 216 25.64 -39.90 12.32
CA GLY A 216 26.09 -40.03 13.70
C GLY A 216 26.91 -41.30 13.88
N LYS A 217 28.06 -41.20 14.55
CA LYS A 217 28.85 -42.36 14.93
C LYS A 217 28.76 -42.55 16.43
N ILE A 218 28.11 -43.63 16.86
CA ILE A 218 28.02 -43.98 18.28
C ILE A 218 28.99 -45.14 18.53
N SER A 219 30.04 -44.87 19.31
CA SER A 219 31.02 -45.88 19.71
C SER A 219 30.67 -46.44 21.09
N PHE A 220 30.53 -47.75 21.20
CA PHE A 220 30.34 -48.46 22.47
C PHE A 220 31.56 -49.31 22.78
N ALA A 221 32.04 -49.29 24.02
CA ALA A 221 33.08 -50.20 24.50
C ALA A 221 32.43 -51.43 25.13
N ASP A 222 32.79 -52.63 24.68
CA ASP A 222 32.37 -53.88 25.32
C ASP A 222 33.10 -54.09 26.67
N SER A 223 32.68 -55.09 27.44
CA SER A 223 33.25 -55.41 28.75
C SER A 223 34.73 -55.84 28.70
N LEU A 224 35.29 -56.05 27.51
CA LEU A 224 36.68 -56.42 27.24
C LEU A 224 37.50 -55.24 26.69
N GLY A 225 36.90 -54.06 26.53
CA GLY A 225 37.56 -52.83 26.06
C GLY A 225 37.65 -52.70 24.53
N ASN A 226 36.94 -53.53 23.76
CA ASN A 226 36.85 -53.37 22.32
C ASN A 226 35.78 -52.33 21.96
N TYR A 227 36.13 -51.37 21.10
CA TYR A 227 35.18 -50.37 20.60
C TYR A 227 34.46 -50.91 19.37
N GLN A 228 33.14 -50.92 19.40
CA GLN A 228 32.29 -51.14 18.23
C GLN A 228 31.61 -49.83 17.84
N ASP A 229 31.70 -49.51 16.55
CA ASP A 229 31.09 -48.32 15.97
C ASP A 229 29.78 -48.68 15.28
N ILE A 230 28.70 -48.00 15.67
CA ILE A 230 27.43 -48.06 14.96
C ILE A 230 27.24 -46.75 14.21
N LEU A 231 27.13 -46.85 12.89
CA LEU A 231 26.73 -45.72 12.03
C LEU A 231 25.21 -45.57 12.13
N ASN A 232 24.76 -44.44 12.64
CA ASN A 232 23.37 -44.03 12.60
C ASN A 232 23.17 -43.03 11.46
N PHE A 233 22.19 -43.31 10.61
CA PHE A 233 21.80 -42.43 9.52
C PHE A 233 20.40 -41.93 9.81
N GLU A 234 20.27 -40.64 10.09
CA GLU A 234 18.97 -39.98 10.22
C GLU A 234 18.73 -39.16 8.96
N LYS A 235 17.60 -39.45 8.32
CA LYS A 235 17.10 -38.69 7.17
C LYS A 235 15.72 -38.21 7.51
N ASP A 236 15.59 -36.90 7.70
CA ASP A 236 14.30 -36.27 7.87
C ASP A 236 13.96 -35.45 6.63
N PHE A 237 12.66 -35.42 6.33
CA PHE A 237 12.11 -34.65 5.23
C PHE A 237 10.84 -33.97 5.72
N GLU A 238 10.86 -32.66 5.71
CA GLU A 238 9.78 -31.80 6.15
C GLU A 238 9.26 -30.99 4.97
N THR A 239 7.96 -30.82 4.89
CA THR A 239 7.29 -30.00 3.86
C THR A 239 6.34 -29.05 4.52
N GLU A 240 6.25 -27.83 4.03
CA GLU A 240 5.29 -26.83 4.47
C GLU A 240 4.56 -26.27 3.24
N LEU A 241 3.30 -25.91 3.45
CA LEU A 241 2.50 -25.23 2.44
C LEU A 241 1.72 -24.11 3.11
N ASN A 242 1.96 -22.87 2.68
CA ASN A 242 1.17 -21.72 3.09
C ASN A 242 0.29 -21.26 1.93
N ILE A 243 -0.99 -21.04 2.20
CA ILE A 243 -1.98 -20.50 1.27
C ILE A 243 -2.54 -19.22 1.87
N PHE A 244 -2.42 -18.13 1.14
CA PHE A 244 -3.02 -16.84 1.47
C PHE A 244 -4.05 -16.52 0.40
N TYR A 245 -5.28 -16.25 0.81
CA TYR A 245 -6.37 -15.96 -0.08
C TYR A 245 -7.15 -14.73 0.40
N GLU A 246 -7.26 -13.75 -0.48
CA GLU A 246 -8.02 -12.53 -0.28
C GLU A 246 -9.11 -12.46 -1.35
N PRO A 247 -10.33 -12.94 -1.08
CA PRO A 247 -11.41 -12.88 -2.06
C PRO A 247 -11.85 -11.44 -2.40
N ASN A 248 -11.46 -10.46 -1.59
CA ASN A 248 -11.61 -9.02 -1.80
C ASN A 248 -10.77 -8.24 -0.78
N SER A 249 -10.65 -6.92 -0.96
CA SER A 249 -9.88 -6.02 -0.08
C SER A 249 -10.30 -5.97 1.39
N ASN A 250 -11.44 -6.57 1.77
CA ASN A 250 -11.96 -6.57 3.13
C ASN A 250 -11.77 -7.90 3.86
N LEU A 251 -11.31 -8.96 3.17
CA LEU A 251 -11.24 -10.31 3.70
C LEU A 251 -9.88 -10.94 3.40
N THR A 252 -9.25 -11.47 4.43
CA THR A 252 -8.00 -12.21 4.33
C THR A 252 -8.16 -13.57 5.00
N MET A 253 -7.77 -14.62 4.29
CA MET A 253 -7.75 -16.00 4.74
C MET A 253 -6.32 -16.53 4.63
N THR A 254 -5.81 -17.14 5.68
CA THR A 254 -4.51 -17.80 5.67
C THR A 254 -4.68 -19.23 6.16
N VAL A 255 -4.15 -20.19 5.40
CA VAL A 255 -4.11 -21.60 5.78
C VAL A 255 -2.68 -22.08 5.68
N THR A 256 -2.22 -22.81 6.68
CA THR A 256 -0.89 -23.43 6.67
C THR A 256 -1.00 -24.93 6.94
N PHE A 257 -0.16 -25.70 6.24
CA PHE A 257 -0.01 -27.14 6.40
C PHE A 257 1.43 -27.44 6.79
N ASN A 258 1.58 -28.15 7.91
CA ASN A 258 2.85 -28.49 8.55
C ASN A 258 3.83 -27.30 8.64
N PRO A 259 3.40 -26.14 9.18
CA PRO A 259 4.28 -24.97 9.32
C PRO A 259 5.56 -25.30 10.09
N ASP A 260 6.69 -24.80 9.59
CA ASP A 260 7.98 -24.97 10.27
C ASP A 260 8.03 -24.07 11.52
N PHE A 261 8.13 -24.71 12.69
CA PHE A 261 8.26 -24.06 13.99
C PHE A 261 9.68 -24.07 14.53
N ASN A 262 10.64 -24.64 13.79
CA ASN A 262 12.03 -24.78 14.22
C ASN A 262 12.88 -23.53 14.01
N ILE A 263 12.27 -22.39 13.65
CA ILE A 263 12.93 -21.07 13.73
C ILE A 263 13.00 -20.61 15.19
N ILE A 264 13.73 -21.38 15.99
CA ILE A 264 14.33 -20.89 17.22
C ILE A 264 15.67 -20.30 16.77
N GLU A 265 15.66 -19.03 16.32
CA GLU A 265 16.85 -18.24 16.60
C GLU A 265 16.96 -18.23 18.12
N ALA A 266 18.13 -18.60 18.64
CA ALA A 266 18.41 -18.57 20.07
C ALA A 266 18.12 -17.16 20.60
N ASP A 267 16.92 -16.96 21.14
CA ASP A 267 16.62 -15.79 21.93
C ASP A 267 17.66 -15.77 23.03
N GLY A 268 18.51 -14.74 23.04
CA GLY A 268 19.59 -14.61 24.00
C GLY A 268 19.06 -14.89 25.40
N LEU A 269 19.78 -15.71 26.18
CA LEU A 269 19.44 -16.07 27.55
C LEU A 269 19.23 -14.81 28.41
N ASN A 270 18.00 -14.31 28.45
CA ASN A 270 17.60 -13.28 29.40
C ASN A 270 17.16 -14.00 30.68
N VAL A 271 18.14 -14.24 31.56
CA VAL A 271 17.86 -14.75 32.91
C VAL A 271 17.33 -13.60 33.74
N GLU A 272 16.02 -13.38 33.74
CA GLU A 272 15.37 -12.43 34.63
C GLU A 272 14.43 -13.16 35.60
N VAL A 273 14.84 -13.16 36.86
CA VAL A 273 14.15 -13.80 37.97
C VAL A 273 12.95 -12.91 38.36
N ASN A 274 11.75 -13.51 38.40
CA ASN A 274 10.55 -12.95 39.05
C ASN A 274 9.67 -11.97 38.23
N LEU A 275 9.35 -12.30 36.97
CA LEU A 275 8.35 -11.57 36.18
C LEU A 275 6.92 -12.05 36.50
N ARG A 276 5.99 -11.12 36.79
CA ARG A 276 4.53 -11.41 36.94
C ARG A 276 3.79 -11.49 35.60
N TYR A 277 4.50 -11.29 34.50
CA TYR A 277 3.97 -11.25 33.15
C TYR A 277 4.86 -12.11 32.23
N PRO A 278 4.28 -12.77 31.20
CA PRO A 278 5.05 -13.58 30.27
C PRO A 278 6.04 -12.73 29.45
N ILE A 279 7.24 -13.26 29.24
CA ILE A 279 8.28 -12.65 28.40
C ILE A 279 7.82 -12.66 26.94
N TYR A 280 7.89 -11.52 26.29
CA TYR A 280 7.52 -11.37 24.88
C TYR A 280 8.75 -11.53 23.99
N TYR A 281 8.57 -12.27 22.91
CA TYR A 281 9.55 -12.40 21.85
C TYR A 281 8.88 -12.11 20.50
N PRO A 282 9.58 -11.43 19.58
CA PRO A 282 9.03 -11.15 18.26
C PRO A 282 8.69 -12.46 17.53
N GLU A 283 7.56 -12.43 16.83
CA GLU A 283 7.07 -13.55 16.04
C GLU A 283 7.76 -13.56 14.67
N LYS A 284 8.30 -14.71 14.27
CA LYS A 284 9.17 -14.86 13.09
C LYS A 284 8.67 -15.86 12.06
N ARG A 285 7.51 -16.48 12.30
CA ARG A 285 6.95 -17.52 11.43
C ARG A 285 6.06 -16.89 10.35
N PRO A 286 6.22 -17.26 9.06
CA PRO A 286 5.49 -16.63 7.95
C PRO A 286 3.96 -16.56 8.15
N PHE A 287 3.35 -17.62 8.71
CA PHE A 287 1.92 -17.67 9.03
C PHE A 287 1.44 -16.53 9.96
N PHE A 288 2.31 -16.06 10.87
CA PHE A 288 1.97 -15.02 11.83
C PHE A 288 2.54 -13.63 11.50
N ILE A 289 3.50 -13.52 10.56
CA ILE A 289 4.07 -12.23 10.13
C ILE A 289 3.35 -11.65 8.91
N GLU A 290 2.95 -12.48 7.93
CA GLU A 290 2.36 -11.96 6.70
C GLU A 290 0.94 -11.41 6.97
N GLU A 291 0.82 -10.10 6.69
CA GLU A 291 -0.27 -9.18 6.98
C GLU A 291 -0.53 -8.95 8.49
N THR A 292 -0.56 -7.66 8.86
CA THR A 292 -0.64 -7.11 10.23
C THR A 292 -1.44 -8.02 11.15
N ASN A 293 -0.79 -8.58 12.19
CA ASN A 293 -1.45 -9.48 13.13
C ASN A 293 -2.60 -8.72 13.81
N PRO A 294 -3.87 -9.03 13.52
CA PRO A 294 -4.98 -8.24 14.04
C PRO A 294 -5.18 -8.42 15.56
N PHE A 295 -4.48 -9.39 16.16
CA PHE A 295 -4.45 -9.61 17.59
C PHE A 295 -3.36 -8.78 18.31
N GLN A 296 -2.64 -7.93 17.57
CA GLN A 296 -1.65 -7.01 18.10
C GLN A 296 -2.35 -5.71 18.52
N THR A 297 -3.02 -5.75 19.68
CA THR A 297 -3.70 -4.60 20.31
C THR A 297 -2.84 -4.00 21.42
N ASP A 298 -3.12 -2.75 21.85
CA ASP A 298 -2.43 -2.07 22.97
C ASP A 298 -2.42 -2.91 24.28
N ILE A 299 -3.40 -3.81 24.39
CA ILE A 299 -3.47 -4.85 25.41
C ILE A 299 -3.25 -6.18 24.72
N ASN A 300 -2.19 -6.90 25.05
CA ASN A 300 -1.89 -8.20 24.44
C ASN A 300 -2.91 -9.26 24.89
N ILE A 301 -3.86 -9.59 24.02
CA ILE A 301 -4.92 -10.58 24.29
C ILE A 301 -4.58 -11.99 23.79
N PHE A 302 -3.48 -12.15 23.04
CA PHE A 302 -3.16 -13.42 22.39
C PHE A 302 -1.65 -13.68 22.29
N HIS A 303 -1.21 -14.89 22.67
CA HIS A 303 0.19 -15.31 22.66
C HIS A 303 0.44 -16.44 21.66
N THR A 304 0.97 -16.10 20.48
CA THR A 304 1.20 -17.05 19.37
C THR A 304 2.21 -18.15 19.69
N ARG A 305 3.16 -17.92 20.62
CA ARG A 305 4.16 -18.90 21.04
C ARG A 305 3.63 -20.00 21.99
N GLN A 306 2.38 -19.90 22.45
CA GLN A 306 1.71 -21.03 23.13
C GLN A 306 1.32 -22.16 22.16
N ILE A 307 1.36 -21.90 20.85
CA ILE A 307 1.11 -22.87 19.79
C ILE A 307 2.44 -23.54 19.43
N VAL A 308 2.65 -24.75 19.95
CA VAL A 308 3.95 -25.43 19.98
C VAL A 308 4.24 -26.20 18.67
N VAL A 309 3.32 -27.06 18.20
CA VAL A 309 3.48 -27.83 16.93
C VAL A 309 2.12 -28.18 16.27
N PRO A 310 1.35 -27.21 15.75
CA PRO A 310 0.15 -27.52 14.98
C PRO A 310 0.51 -28.12 13.62
N LYS A 311 -0.16 -29.20 13.23
CA LYS A 311 -0.05 -29.75 11.86
C LYS A 311 -0.76 -28.90 10.82
N TYR A 312 -1.73 -28.10 11.25
CA TYR A 312 -2.53 -27.23 10.41
C TYR A 312 -2.87 -25.98 11.20
N GLY A 313 -3.00 -24.84 10.53
CA GLY A 313 -3.49 -23.61 11.14
C GLY A 313 -4.32 -22.81 10.14
N ALA A 314 -5.37 -22.16 10.63
CA ALA A 314 -6.22 -21.29 9.82
C ALA A 314 -6.45 -19.95 10.51
N LYS A 315 -6.19 -18.86 9.81
CA LYS A 315 -6.47 -17.47 10.23
C LYS A 315 -7.49 -16.87 9.29
N PHE A 316 -8.50 -16.22 9.85
CA PHE A 316 -9.49 -15.44 9.12
C PHE A 316 -9.57 -14.05 9.73
N SER A 317 -9.49 -13.03 8.90
CA SER A 317 -9.65 -11.64 9.30
C SER A 317 -10.45 -10.87 8.26
N GLY A 318 -11.33 -9.98 8.71
CA GLY A 318 -12.00 -9.07 7.79
C GLY A 318 -12.74 -7.93 8.45
N SER A 319 -13.01 -6.90 7.65
CA SER A 319 -13.71 -5.69 8.06
C SER A 319 -15.00 -5.49 7.29
N PHE A 320 -16.10 -5.24 8.01
CA PHE A 320 -17.43 -5.02 7.47
C PHE A 320 -17.97 -3.70 8.02
N GLY A 321 -17.67 -2.61 7.32
CA GLY A 321 -18.01 -1.27 7.80
C GLY A 321 -17.26 -0.95 9.08
N LYS A 322 -17.96 -0.80 10.20
CA LYS A 322 -17.37 -0.51 11.52
C LYS A 322 -17.02 -1.76 12.34
N THR A 323 -17.35 -2.94 11.85
CA THR A 323 -17.14 -4.21 12.57
C THR A 323 -15.93 -4.92 12.00
N SER A 324 -14.99 -5.31 12.86
CA SER A 324 -13.87 -6.19 12.49
C SER A 324 -14.08 -7.57 13.11
N VAL A 325 -13.81 -8.62 12.34
CA VAL A 325 -13.94 -10.02 12.75
C VAL A 325 -12.61 -10.72 12.58
N PHE A 326 -12.18 -11.44 13.62
CA PHE A 326 -10.94 -12.21 13.64
C PHE A 326 -11.21 -13.59 14.21
N ALA A 327 -10.71 -14.62 13.54
CA ALA A 327 -10.76 -16.00 14.00
C ALA A 327 -9.43 -16.68 13.71
N LEU A 328 -8.98 -17.53 14.64
CA LEU A 328 -7.77 -18.33 14.53
C LEU A 328 -8.08 -19.72 15.07
N GLY A 329 -7.67 -20.76 14.35
CA GLY A 329 -7.92 -22.16 14.68
C GLY A 329 -6.84 -23.11 14.23
#